data_AF-A0A512UGK6-F1
#
_entry.id   AF-A0A512UGK6-F1
#
_cell.length_a   1.000
_cell.length_b   1.000
_cell.length_c   1.000
_cell.angle_alpha   90.00
_cell.angle_beta   90.00
_cell.angle_gamma   90.00
#
_symmetry.space_group_name_H-M   'P 1'
#
loop_
_entity.id
_entity.type
_entity.pdbx_description
1 polymer ?
#
loop_
_entity_poly.entity_id
_entity_poly.type
_entity_poly.pdbx_seq_one_letter_code
_entity_poly.pdbx_strand_id
1 'polypeptide(L)'
;MSISKEMAGQESEKDNFPTEESRDPTIFGKKIKRDDFDHLMSFYHADHKLSQEERQVMSKDLTNSGLSTMLWALLDSSIVVTTPLIYRRYKEKKLGSPLPTPARLPAFLRSMFFSVAGLGVYFWSSKYHAKTDQDYRIACLQADCASGEFSEQETESKQRLLDVWKTLDSSKLSLFTVYYFKTASDPSLAMKSPKDMVSFDPHAVMYVPPPQGKDGPLQGVFGAVKEHERNAPHWQKIREENGFAPPKSEVPESPISTDSTAANTDNFVISEDPKITDDPALESEKGTSENLSAWERLRKRS
;
A
#
# COMPACT_ATOMS: atom_id res chain seq x y z
N MET A 1 69.32 31.98 -4.38
CA MET A 1 68.70 33.09 -5.13
C MET A 1 67.39 32.59 -5.70
N SER A 2 66.29 33.28 -5.35
CA SER A 2 64.97 33.41 -6.02
C SER A 2 64.31 32.15 -6.60
N ILE A 3 63.24 31.59 -6.00
CA ILE A 3 61.82 32.05 -5.96
C ILE A 3 61.18 32.22 -7.34
N SER A 4 60.22 31.34 -7.66
CA SER A 4 58.86 31.60 -8.18
C SER A 4 58.19 30.23 -8.37
N LYS A 5 57.22 29.77 -7.57
CA LYS A 5 55.89 30.28 -7.19
C LYS A 5 54.89 30.18 -8.35
N GLU A 6 54.22 29.04 -8.47
CA GLU A 6 52.89 28.92 -9.06
C GLU A 6 52.14 27.79 -8.32
N MET A 7 51.34 28.18 -7.33
CA MET A 7 50.27 27.35 -6.77
C MET A 7 48.96 27.91 -7.33
N ALA A 8 48.41 27.23 -8.33
CA ALA A 8 47.01 27.39 -8.71
C ALA A 8 46.21 26.31 -7.97
N GLY A 9 45.79 26.63 -6.74
CA GLY A 9 44.75 25.89 -6.04
C GLY A 9 43.41 26.27 -6.64
N GLN A 10 42.89 25.43 -7.53
CA GLN A 10 41.50 25.49 -7.96
C GLN A 10 40.68 24.73 -6.91
N GLU A 11 40.22 25.44 -5.87
CA GLU A 11 39.14 24.97 -5.01
C GLU A 11 37.85 25.00 -5.84
N SER A 12 37.56 23.87 -6.48
CA SER A 12 36.22 23.55 -6.93
C SER A 12 35.37 23.31 -5.68
N GLU A 13 34.63 24.35 -5.30
CA GLU A 13 33.47 24.27 -4.44
C GLU A 13 32.49 23.28 -5.08
N LYS A 14 32.62 22.00 -4.68
CA LYS A 14 31.62 20.98 -4.97
C LYS A 14 30.40 21.33 -4.16
N ASP A 15 29.46 22.01 -4.80
CA ASP A 15 28.06 22.04 -4.39
C ASP A 15 27.60 20.60 -4.17
N ASN A 16 27.55 20.21 -2.89
CA ASN A 16 26.93 18.97 -2.42
C ASN A 16 25.41 19.14 -2.50
N PHE A 17 24.86 19.24 -3.71
CA PHE A 17 23.48 18.82 -3.89
C PHE A 17 23.46 17.31 -3.73
N PRO A 18 22.71 16.74 -2.76
CA PRO A 18 22.54 15.30 -2.72
C PRO A 18 21.89 14.88 -4.03
N THR A 19 22.65 14.16 -4.84
CA THR A 19 22.17 13.46 -6.03
C THR A 19 20.85 12.78 -5.68
N GLU A 20 19.81 12.96 -6.49
CA GLU A 20 18.47 12.37 -6.29
C GLU A 20 18.49 10.88 -5.92
N GLU A 21 19.58 10.18 -6.26
CA GLU A 21 19.83 8.79 -5.89
C GLU A 21 19.92 8.52 -4.38
N SER A 22 20.17 9.51 -3.51
CA SER A 22 20.35 9.28 -2.06
C SER A 22 19.07 9.42 -1.22
N ARG A 23 17.91 9.69 -1.84
CA ARG A 23 16.66 9.90 -1.09
C ARG A 23 15.89 8.59 -0.97
N ASP A 24 15.49 8.26 0.26
CA ASP A 24 14.65 7.10 0.53
C ASP A 24 13.31 7.24 -0.20
N PRO A 25 12.89 6.23 -0.98
CA PRO A 25 11.60 6.28 -1.68
C PRO A 25 10.47 6.34 -0.66
N THR A 26 9.48 7.20 -0.94
CA THR A 26 8.28 7.32 -0.12
C THR A 26 7.09 6.75 -0.89
N ILE A 27 6.43 5.72 -0.35
CA ILE A 27 5.19 5.17 -0.91
C ILE A 27 4.06 5.52 0.06
N PHE A 28 3.01 6.15 -0.46
CA PHE A 28 1.86 6.63 0.34
C PHE A 28 2.24 7.49 1.56
N GLY A 29 3.25 8.36 1.42
CA GLY A 29 3.73 9.22 2.51
C GLY A 29 4.54 8.47 3.60
N LYS A 30 4.82 7.17 3.42
CA LYS A 30 5.68 6.39 4.33
C LYS A 30 7.02 6.11 3.67
N LYS A 31 8.11 6.41 4.39
CA LYS A 31 9.46 6.07 3.96
C LYS A 31 9.61 4.55 3.88
N ILE A 32 10.14 4.08 2.76
CA ILE A 32 10.45 2.67 2.53
C ILE A 32 11.96 2.54 2.34
N LYS A 33 12.53 1.46 2.87
CA LYS A 33 13.95 1.18 2.67
C LYS A 33 14.21 0.95 1.19
N ARG A 34 15.34 1.45 0.68
CA ARG A 34 15.69 1.26 -0.74
C ARG A 34 15.73 -0.22 -1.14
N ASP A 35 16.26 -1.09 -0.27
CA ASP A 35 16.28 -2.54 -0.51
C ASP A 35 14.87 -3.14 -0.69
N ASP A 36 13.90 -2.69 0.10
CA ASP A 36 12.51 -3.16 0.00
C ASP A 36 11.87 -2.68 -1.31
N PHE A 37 12.22 -1.47 -1.75
CA PHE A 37 11.76 -0.93 -3.03
C PHE A 37 12.37 -1.66 -4.23
N ASP A 38 13.68 -1.93 -4.19
CA ASP A 38 14.38 -2.67 -5.23
C ASP A 38 13.86 -4.11 -5.34
N HIS A 39 13.54 -4.74 -4.20
CA HIS A 39 12.88 -6.04 -4.16
C HIS A 39 11.46 -6.00 -4.75
N LEU A 40 10.68 -4.96 -4.47
CA LEU A 40 9.36 -4.79 -5.07
C LEU A 40 9.45 -4.57 -6.59
N MET A 41 10.48 -3.84 -7.04
CA MET A 41 10.74 -3.59 -8.45
C MET A 41 11.15 -4.87 -9.18
N SER A 42 12.02 -5.69 -8.58
CA SER A 42 12.45 -6.96 -9.17
C SER A 42 11.27 -7.94 -9.29
N PHE A 43 10.42 -8.02 -8.27
CA PHE A 43 9.17 -8.77 -8.34
C PHE A 43 8.24 -8.26 -9.44
N TYR A 44 8.03 -6.94 -9.54
CA TYR A 44 7.21 -6.34 -10.60
C TYR A 44 7.70 -6.75 -11.99
N HIS A 45 9.00 -6.63 -12.24
CA HIS A 45 9.59 -6.99 -13.54
C HIS A 45 9.50 -8.49 -13.84
N ALA A 46 9.62 -9.35 -12.83
CA ALA A 46 9.47 -10.79 -13.02
C ALA A 46 8.01 -11.17 -13.30
N ASP A 47 7.05 -10.64 -12.52
CA ASP A 47 5.62 -10.93 -12.66
C ASP A 47 5.03 -10.47 -14.00
N HIS A 48 5.49 -9.33 -14.54
CA HIS A 48 5.00 -8.78 -15.80
C HIS A 48 5.51 -9.53 -17.03
N LYS A 49 6.53 -10.38 -16.88
CA LYS A 49 6.97 -11.27 -17.95
C LYS A 49 6.08 -12.52 -18.05
N LEU A 50 5.33 -12.85 -17.00
CA LEU A 50 4.53 -14.07 -16.98
C LEU A 50 3.34 -14.00 -17.96
N SER A 51 3.13 -15.09 -18.69
CA SER A 51 1.91 -15.31 -19.45
C SER A 51 0.71 -15.63 -18.53
N GLN A 52 -0.51 -15.60 -19.08
CA GLN A 52 -1.70 -15.94 -18.30
C GLN A 52 -1.72 -17.39 -17.84
N GLU A 53 -1.22 -18.30 -18.67
CA GLU A 53 -1.11 -19.73 -18.35
C GLU A 53 -0.10 -19.95 -17.23
N GLU A 54 1.04 -19.24 -17.28
CA GLU A 54 2.07 -19.28 -16.24
C GLU A 54 1.55 -18.73 -14.90
N ARG A 55 0.69 -17.70 -14.93
CA ARG A 55 0.01 -17.20 -13.72
C ARG A 55 -0.92 -18.25 -13.10
N GLN A 56 -1.60 -19.07 -13.91
CA GLN A 56 -2.40 -20.19 -13.40
C GLN A 56 -1.53 -21.28 -12.78
N VAL A 57 -0.38 -21.59 -13.38
CA VAL A 57 0.61 -22.52 -12.80
C VAL A 57 1.10 -21.99 -11.46
N MET A 58 1.49 -20.72 -11.39
CA MET A 58 1.92 -20.06 -10.17
C MET A 58 0.83 -20.08 -9.08
N SER A 59 -0.43 -19.81 -9.44
CA SER A 59 -1.56 -19.89 -8.50
C SER A 59 -1.73 -21.30 -7.92
N LYS A 60 -1.60 -22.35 -8.74
CA LYS A 60 -1.71 -23.74 -8.28
C LYS A 60 -0.53 -24.11 -7.38
N ASP A 61 0.68 -23.76 -7.79
CA ASP A 61 1.88 -24.07 -7.01
C ASP A 61 1.88 -23.36 -5.65
N LEU A 62 1.50 -22.08 -5.59
CA LEU A 62 1.39 -21.34 -4.33
C LEU A 62 0.28 -21.87 -3.42
N THR A 63 -0.82 -22.35 -3.99
CA THR A 63 -1.91 -22.97 -3.21
C THR A 63 -1.45 -24.30 -2.62
N ASN A 64 -0.79 -25.14 -3.43
CA ASN A 64 -0.25 -26.42 -2.99
C ASN A 64 0.86 -26.24 -1.94
N SER A 65 1.74 -25.27 -2.17
CA SER A 65 2.77 -24.85 -1.23
C SER A 65 2.13 -24.46 0.09
N GLY A 66 1.19 -23.50 0.10
CA GLY A 66 0.52 -23.03 1.31
C GLY A 66 -0.21 -24.14 2.09
N LEU A 67 -0.87 -25.07 1.39
CA LEU A 67 -1.51 -26.24 2.02
C LEU A 67 -0.48 -27.18 2.64
N SER A 68 0.61 -27.49 1.93
CA SER A 68 1.70 -28.32 2.43
C SER A 68 2.33 -27.69 3.68
N THR A 69 2.67 -26.40 3.63
CA THR A 69 3.25 -25.67 4.76
C THR A 69 2.33 -25.68 5.98
N MET A 70 1.03 -25.46 5.76
CA MET A 70 0.03 -25.50 6.82
C MET A 70 -0.06 -26.89 7.46
N LEU A 71 -0.07 -27.96 6.66
CA LEU A 71 -0.13 -29.33 7.17
C LEU A 71 1.10 -29.68 8.02
N TRP A 72 2.30 -29.35 7.55
CA TRP A 72 3.53 -29.57 8.33
C TRP A 72 3.55 -28.75 9.63
N ALA A 73 3.14 -27.49 9.57
CA ALA A 73 3.05 -26.64 10.77
C ALA A 73 2.02 -27.15 11.78
N LEU A 74 0.88 -27.66 11.32
CA LEU A 74 -0.12 -28.31 12.18
C LEU A 74 0.44 -29.58 12.81
N LEU A 75 1.17 -30.39 12.05
CA LEU A 75 1.81 -31.61 12.55
C LEU A 75 2.83 -31.29 13.65
N ASP A 76 3.75 -30.34 13.40
CA ASP A 76 4.76 -29.92 14.36
C ASP A 76 4.14 -29.35 15.64
N SER A 77 3.10 -28.51 15.48
CA SER A 77 2.34 -27.95 16.60
C SER A 77 1.63 -29.04 17.41
N SER A 78 1.01 -30.02 16.75
CA SER A 78 0.28 -31.11 17.38
C SER A 78 1.19 -31.97 18.27
N ILE A 79 2.45 -32.17 17.87
CA ILE A 79 3.44 -32.90 18.66
C ILE A 79 3.64 -32.21 20.02
N VAL A 80 3.80 -30.88 20.04
CA VAL A 80 4.04 -30.13 21.28
C VAL A 80 2.82 -30.13 22.19
N VAL A 81 1.62 -30.00 21.63
CA VAL A 81 0.36 -30.05 22.40
C VAL A 81 0.12 -31.45 22.98
N THR A 82 0.47 -32.51 22.26
CA THR A 82 0.21 -33.91 22.67
C THR A 82 1.35 -34.53 23.48
N THR A 83 2.56 -33.96 23.44
CA THR A 83 3.75 -34.44 24.17
C THR A 83 3.48 -34.74 25.65
N PRO A 84 2.77 -33.90 26.44
CA PRO A 84 2.50 -34.19 27.84
C PRO A 84 1.65 -35.46 28.05
N LEU A 85 0.70 -35.71 27.15
CA LEU A 85 -0.16 -36.88 27.18
C LEU A 85 0.61 -38.14 26.81
N ILE A 86 1.44 -38.07 25.76
CA ILE A 86 2.28 -39.18 25.31
C ILE A 86 3.30 -39.54 26.40
N TYR A 87 3.97 -38.55 26.98
CA TYR A 87 4.94 -38.72 28.05
C TYR A 87 4.31 -39.35 29.29
N ARG A 88 3.12 -38.89 29.69
CA ARG A 88 2.38 -39.45 30.82
C ARG A 88 2.03 -40.92 30.58
N ARG A 89 1.47 -41.26 29.42
CA ARG A 89 1.15 -42.65 29.06
C ARG A 89 2.38 -43.55 29.02
N TYR A 90 3.49 -43.04 28.49
CA TYR A 90 4.76 -43.77 28.46
C TYR A 90 5.26 -44.09 29.88
N LYS A 91 5.22 -43.11 30.80
CA LYS A 91 5.63 -43.32 32.19
C LYS A 91 4.66 -44.24 32.95
N GLU A 92 3.35 -44.09 32.78
CA GLU A 92 2.35 -44.96 33.42
C GLU A 92 2.55 -46.43 32.99
N LYS A 93 2.83 -46.68 31.71
CA LYS A 93 3.17 -48.02 31.21
C LYS A 93 4.47 -48.56 31.82
N LYS A 94 5.48 -47.73 32.01
CA LYS A 94 6.78 -48.15 32.60
C LYS A 94 6.72 -48.40 34.10
N LEU A 95 5.89 -47.64 34.82
CA LEU A 95 5.76 -47.69 36.29
C LEU A 95 4.65 -48.65 36.77
N GLY A 96 3.83 -49.20 35.86
CA GLY A 96 2.75 -50.14 36.19
C GLY A 96 1.65 -49.54 37.09
N SER A 97 1.65 -48.23 37.28
CA SER A 97 0.76 -47.51 38.19
C SER A 97 0.49 -46.09 37.67
N PRO A 98 -0.70 -45.53 37.97
CA PRO A 98 -1.03 -44.17 37.56
C PRO A 98 -0.08 -43.18 38.24
N LEU A 99 0.48 -42.24 37.47
CA LEU A 99 1.37 -41.23 38.04
C LEU A 99 0.59 -40.30 38.99
N PRO A 100 1.15 -39.95 40.17
CA PRO A 100 0.54 -38.95 41.03
C PRO A 100 0.46 -37.62 40.26
N THR A 101 -0.74 -37.06 40.16
CA THR A 101 -0.94 -35.75 39.52
C THR A 101 -0.18 -34.69 40.32
N PRO A 102 0.80 -33.99 39.74
CA PRO A 102 1.56 -33.01 40.49
C PRO A 102 0.62 -31.88 40.94
N ALA A 103 0.51 -31.68 42.25
CA ALA A 103 -0.47 -30.79 42.89
C ALA A 103 -0.22 -29.28 42.67
N ARG A 104 0.84 -28.89 41.95
CA ARG A 104 1.33 -27.51 41.95
C ARG A 104 0.80 -26.57 40.86
N LEU A 105 0.06 -27.06 39.86
CA LEU A 105 -0.59 -26.19 38.85
C LEU A 105 -1.96 -26.74 38.47
N PRO A 106 -3.01 -25.88 38.41
CA PRO A 106 -4.32 -26.29 37.91
C PRO A 106 -4.19 -26.79 36.46
N ALA A 107 -4.91 -27.86 36.13
CA ALA A 107 -4.85 -28.53 34.82
C ALA A 107 -5.07 -27.56 33.64
N PHE A 108 -5.92 -26.55 33.86
CA PHE A 108 -6.18 -25.48 32.91
C PHE A 108 -4.91 -24.68 32.54
N LEU A 109 -4.11 -24.23 33.50
CA LEU A 109 -2.88 -23.47 33.23
C LEU A 109 -1.84 -24.29 32.46
N ARG A 110 -1.75 -25.60 32.74
CA ARG A 110 -0.88 -26.50 31.97
C ARG A 110 -1.36 -26.64 30.54
N SER A 111 -2.66 -26.86 30.33
CA SER A 111 -3.24 -26.94 28.99
C SER A 111 -3.00 -25.65 28.20
N MET A 112 -3.24 -24.49 28.82
CA MET A 112 -3.00 -23.19 28.20
C MET A 112 -1.53 -23.00 27.81
N PHE A 113 -0.59 -23.38 28.68
CA PHE A 113 0.84 -23.30 28.36
C PHE A 113 1.20 -24.12 27.12
N PHE A 114 0.75 -25.38 27.03
CA PHE A 114 1.04 -26.22 25.86
C PHE A 114 0.30 -25.76 24.60
N SER A 115 -0.90 -25.19 24.71
CA SER A 115 -1.59 -24.57 23.59
C SER A 115 -0.87 -23.32 23.07
N VAL A 116 -0.39 -22.44 23.96
CA VAL A 116 0.39 -21.26 23.57
C VAL A 116 1.74 -21.67 22.97
N ALA A 117 2.41 -22.66 23.55
CA ALA A 117 3.63 -23.22 23.00
C ALA A 117 3.38 -23.84 21.61
N GLY A 118 2.27 -24.58 21.45
CA GLY A 118 1.85 -25.14 20.17
C GLY A 118 1.59 -24.07 19.12
N LEU A 119 0.96 -22.95 19.49
CA LEU A 119 0.78 -21.80 18.58
C LEU A 119 2.13 -21.17 18.18
N GLY A 120 3.05 -21.01 19.13
CA GLY A 120 4.39 -20.51 18.85
C GLY A 120 5.15 -21.41 17.86
N VAL A 121 5.09 -22.72 18.07
CA VAL A 121 5.69 -23.72 17.17
C VAL A 121 5.00 -23.72 15.81
N TYR A 122 3.68 -23.57 15.75
CA TYR A 122 2.95 -23.47 14.48
C TYR A 122 3.48 -22.31 13.63
N PHE A 123 3.57 -21.09 14.19
CA PHE A 123 4.04 -19.94 13.42
C PHE A 123 5.52 -20.04 13.02
N TRP A 124 6.36 -20.58 13.91
CA TRP A 124 7.78 -20.78 13.59
C TRP A 124 7.97 -21.85 12.52
N SER A 125 7.31 -23.00 12.67
CA SER A 125 7.31 -24.11 11.70
C SER A 125 6.72 -23.67 10.35
N SER A 126 5.63 -22.92 10.35
CA SER A 126 5.04 -22.37 9.13
C SER A 126 6.03 -21.48 8.36
N LYS A 127 6.75 -20.58 9.05
CA LYS A 127 7.79 -19.76 8.41
C LYS A 127 8.96 -20.60 7.89
N TYR A 128 9.38 -21.60 8.67
CA TYR A 128 10.47 -22.49 8.30
C TYR A 128 10.13 -23.29 7.04
N HIS A 129 9.01 -24.01 7.05
CA HIS A 129 8.58 -24.82 5.90
C HIS A 129 8.23 -23.97 4.68
N ALA A 130 7.72 -22.75 4.86
CA ALA A 130 7.46 -21.82 3.75
C ALA A 130 8.75 -21.49 3.00
N LYS A 131 9.82 -21.17 3.75
CA LYS A 131 11.13 -20.89 3.17
C LYS A 131 11.73 -22.14 2.53
N THR A 132 11.67 -23.28 3.21
CA THR A 132 12.21 -24.55 2.67
C THR A 132 11.50 -24.97 1.39
N ASP A 133 10.18 -24.85 1.32
CA ASP A 133 9.40 -25.16 0.12
C ASP A 133 9.75 -24.20 -1.03
N GLN A 134 9.90 -22.91 -0.74
CA GLN A 134 10.36 -21.93 -1.74
C GLN A 134 11.76 -22.28 -2.27
N ASP A 135 12.73 -22.55 -1.38
CA ASP A 135 14.09 -22.92 -1.77
C ASP A 135 14.11 -24.21 -2.61
N TYR A 136 13.28 -25.19 -2.24
CA TYR A 136 13.10 -26.43 -3.01
C TYR A 136 12.54 -26.16 -4.41
N ARG A 137 11.50 -25.32 -4.54
CA ARG A 137 10.91 -24.96 -5.83
C ARG A 137 11.90 -24.22 -6.72
N ILE A 138 12.69 -23.31 -6.16
CA ILE A 138 13.76 -22.62 -6.88
C ILE A 138 14.80 -23.62 -7.39
N ALA A 139 15.23 -24.57 -6.55
CA ALA A 139 16.20 -25.59 -6.94
C ALA A 139 15.69 -26.52 -8.04
N CYS A 140 14.42 -26.97 -7.94
CA CYS A 140 13.79 -27.78 -8.98
C CYS A 140 13.69 -27.02 -10.31
N LEU A 141 13.23 -25.77 -10.31
CA LEU A 141 13.14 -24.97 -11.53
C LEU A 141 14.51 -24.67 -12.14
N GLN A 142 15.54 -24.44 -11.31
CA GLN A 142 16.92 -24.30 -11.79
C GLN A 142 17.44 -25.57 -12.45
N ALA A 143 17.19 -26.73 -11.84
CA ALA A 143 17.58 -28.02 -12.40
C ALA A 143 16.86 -28.28 -13.74
N ASP A 144 15.57 -27.99 -13.80
CA ASP A 144 14.78 -28.10 -15.03
C ASP A 144 15.34 -27.23 -16.15
N CYS A 145 15.68 -25.96 -15.85
CA CYS A 145 16.26 -25.05 -16.84
C CYS A 145 17.66 -25.50 -17.31
N ALA A 146 18.41 -26.20 -16.46
CA ALA A 146 19.75 -26.71 -16.79
C ALA A 146 19.74 -28.09 -17.47
N SER A 147 18.64 -28.84 -17.36
CA SER A 147 18.54 -30.24 -17.81
C SER A 147 18.63 -30.41 -19.34
N GLY A 148 18.26 -29.40 -20.12
CA GLY A 148 18.18 -29.49 -21.58
C GLY A 148 17.10 -30.44 -22.09
N GLU A 149 16.20 -30.91 -21.22
CA GLU A 149 15.12 -31.86 -21.55
C GLU A 149 13.91 -31.19 -22.21
N PHE A 150 13.75 -29.88 -22.01
CA PHE A 150 12.58 -29.11 -22.41
C PHE A 150 12.80 -28.39 -23.75
N SER A 151 11.69 -28.08 -24.43
CA SER A 151 11.72 -27.18 -25.59
C SER A 151 12.27 -25.80 -25.20
N GLU A 152 12.82 -25.04 -26.15
CA GLU A 152 13.31 -23.67 -25.91
C GLU A 152 12.22 -22.79 -25.28
N GLN A 153 10.99 -22.87 -25.80
CA GLN A 153 9.84 -22.12 -25.28
C GLN A 153 9.44 -22.53 -23.85
N GLU A 154 9.54 -23.82 -23.53
CA GLU A 154 9.25 -24.35 -22.19
C GLU A 154 10.35 -23.95 -21.20
N THR A 155 11.60 -23.96 -21.64
CA THR A 155 12.75 -23.53 -20.85
C THR A 155 12.64 -22.05 -20.50
N GLU A 156 12.28 -21.20 -21.46
CA GLU A 156 12.01 -19.78 -21.21
C GLU A 156 10.83 -19.57 -20.24
N SER A 157 9.76 -20.37 -20.38
CA SER A 157 8.61 -20.34 -19.48
C SER A 157 9.02 -20.66 -18.04
N LYS A 158 9.78 -21.74 -17.85
CA LYS A 158 10.32 -22.13 -16.54
C LYS A 158 11.29 -21.10 -15.97
N GLN A 159 12.08 -20.45 -16.83
CA GLN A 159 12.97 -19.36 -16.42
C GLN A 159 12.18 -18.15 -15.91
N ARG A 160 11.07 -17.78 -16.56
CA ARG A 160 10.18 -16.70 -16.07
C ARG A 160 9.55 -17.05 -14.73
N LEU A 161 9.07 -18.30 -14.57
CA LEU A 161 8.56 -18.79 -13.30
C LEU A 161 9.63 -18.77 -12.21
N LEU A 162 10.85 -19.19 -12.53
CA LEU A 162 11.99 -19.17 -11.62
C LEU A 162 12.32 -17.75 -11.14
N ASP A 163 12.34 -16.77 -12.05
CA ASP A 163 12.62 -15.38 -11.72
C ASP A 163 11.56 -14.81 -10.75
N VAL A 164 10.30 -15.20 -10.91
CA VAL A 164 9.24 -14.85 -9.96
C VAL A 164 9.46 -15.53 -8.62
N TRP A 165 9.72 -16.84 -8.59
CA TRP A 165 9.97 -17.56 -7.33
C TRP A 165 11.15 -17.00 -6.51
N LYS A 166 12.19 -16.50 -7.17
CA LYS A 166 13.33 -15.84 -6.51
C LYS A 166 12.98 -14.48 -5.91
N THR A 167 11.98 -13.79 -6.45
CA THR A 167 11.55 -12.46 -6.00
C THR A 167 10.37 -12.50 -5.03
N LEU A 168 9.82 -13.68 -4.74
CA LEU A 168 8.78 -13.84 -3.72
C LEU A 168 9.38 -13.78 -2.31
N ASP A 169 8.70 -13.06 -1.42
CA ASP A 169 9.03 -13.07 0.00
C ASP A 169 8.33 -14.26 0.68
N SER A 170 9.12 -15.24 1.14
CA SER A 170 8.66 -16.43 1.89
C SER A 170 7.68 -16.10 3.02
N SER A 171 7.87 -14.96 3.69
CA SER A 171 7.02 -14.55 4.82
C SER A 171 5.65 -14.05 4.40
N LYS A 172 5.48 -13.70 3.12
CA LYS A 172 4.27 -13.13 2.52
C LYS A 172 3.64 -14.05 1.47
N LEU A 173 4.03 -15.32 1.40
CA LEU A 173 3.51 -16.28 0.42
C LEU A 173 1.98 -16.33 0.36
N SER A 174 1.29 -16.23 1.50
CA SER A 174 -0.18 -16.21 1.54
C SER A 174 -0.80 -15.02 0.80
N LEU A 175 -0.17 -13.86 0.84
CA LEU A 175 -0.61 -12.68 0.06
C LEU A 175 -0.43 -12.94 -1.42
N PHE A 176 0.70 -13.56 -1.81
CA PHE A 176 0.96 -13.94 -3.18
C PHE A 176 0.01 -15.03 -3.69
N THR A 177 -0.41 -15.99 -2.85
CA THR A 177 -1.44 -16.97 -3.20
C THR A 177 -2.73 -16.27 -3.60
N VAL A 178 -3.19 -15.29 -2.82
CA VAL A 178 -4.41 -14.53 -3.13
C VAL A 178 -4.21 -13.64 -4.37
N TYR A 179 -3.03 -13.03 -4.50
CA TYR A 179 -2.67 -12.23 -5.67
C TYR A 179 -2.77 -13.06 -6.96
N TYR A 180 -2.07 -14.18 -7.04
CA TYR A 180 -2.07 -15.04 -8.23
C TYR A 180 -3.40 -15.72 -8.49
N PHE A 181 -4.16 -16.08 -7.44
CA PHE A 181 -5.52 -16.58 -7.63
C PHE A 181 -6.42 -15.56 -8.36
N LYS A 182 -6.29 -14.27 -8.02
CA LYS A 182 -7.03 -13.19 -8.67
C LYS A 182 -6.49 -12.86 -10.06
N THR A 183 -5.18 -12.67 -10.19
CA THR A 183 -4.57 -12.25 -11.46
C THR A 183 -4.56 -13.33 -12.53
N ALA A 184 -4.60 -14.61 -12.14
CA ALA A 184 -4.82 -15.73 -13.05
C ALA A 184 -6.25 -15.79 -13.62
N SER A 185 -7.21 -15.15 -12.95
CA SER A 185 -8.59 -15.01 -13.44
C SER A 185 -8.78 -13.72 -14.24
N ASP A 186 -8.20 -12.62 -13.76
CA ASP A 186 -8.30 -11.30 -14.38
C ASP A 186 -6.91 -10.61 -14.44
N PRO A 187 -6.29 -10.52 -15.63
CA PRO A 187 -4.97 -9.91 -15.79
C PRO A 187 -4.97 -8.40 -15.53
N SER A 188 -6.13 -7.73 -15.56
CA SER A 188 -6.22 -6.29 -15.28
C SER A 188 -5.92 -5.95 -13.81
N LEU A 189 -6.00 -6.95 -12.92
CA LEU A 189 -5.66 -6.85 -11.50
C LEU A 189 -4.16 -7.01 -11.23
N ALA A 190 -3.33 -7.15 -12.26
CA ALA A 190 -1.88 -7.17 -12.12
C ALA A 190 -1.38 -5.92 -11.40
N MET A 191 -0.35 -6.10 -10.59
CA MET A 191 0.24 -5.00 -9.81
C MET A 191 0.71 -3.88 -10.73
N LYS A 192 0.32 -2.63 -10.44
CA LYS A 192 0.82 -1.47 -11.19
C LYS A 192 2.31 -1.22 -10.89
N SER A 193 2.98 -0.51 -11.78
CA SER A 193 4.38 -0.11 -11.61
C SER A 193 4.60 0.56 -10.24
N PRO A 194 5.51 0.04 -9.40
CA PRO A 194 5.84 0.67 -8.13
C PRO A 194 6.41 2.08 -8.32
N LYS A 195 7.02 2.39 -9.48
CA LYS A 195 7.55 3.73 -9.78
C LYS A 195 6.46 4.79 -9.78
N ASP A 196 5.26 4.43 -10.24
CA ASP A 196 4.13 5.35 -10.33
C ASP A 196 3.50 5.61 -8.95
N MET A 197 3.85 4.80 -7.95
CA MET A 197 3.35 4.87 -6.58
C MET A 197 4.33 5.57 -5.62
N VAL A 198 5.56 5.83 -6.07
CA VAL A 198 6.62 6.43 -5.27
C VAL A 198 6.70 7.92 -5.58
N SER A 199 6.60 8.74 -4.55
CA SER A 199 7.06 10.11 -4.61
C SER A 199 8.47 10.18 -4.01
N PHE A 200 9.45 10.62 -4.80
CA PHE A 200 10.79 10.91 -4.29
C PHE A 200 10.87 12.29 -3.60
N ASP A 201 9.79 13.07 -3.69
CA ASP A 201 9.66 14.34 -2.99
C ASP A 201 8.95 14.14 -1.64
N PRO A 202 9.64 14.34 -0.49
CA PRO A 202 9.05 14.26 0.83
C PRO A 202 7.97 15.34 1.10
N HIS A 203 7.88 16.37 0.24
CA HIS A 203 6.88 17.42 0.32
C HIS A 203 5.71 17.23 -0.67
N ALA A 204 5.69 16.14 -1.43
CA ALA A 204 4.59 15.84 -2.33
C ALA A 204 3.30 15.60 -1.53
N VAL A 205 2.33 16.50 -1.69
CA VAL A 205 0.99 16.36 -1.11
C VAL A 205 0.25 15.26 -1.88
N MET A 206 0.05 14.12 -1.23
CA MET A 206 -0.68 13.01 -1.83
C MET A 206 -2.13 13.01 -1.36
N TYR A 207 -3.07 13.04 -2.31
CA TYR A 207 -4.49 12.93 -2.02
C TYR A 207 -4.84 11.47 -1.68
N VAL A 208 -5.25 11.24 -0.44
CA VAL A 208 -5.88 9.98 -0.04
C VAL A 208 -7.38 10.20 -0.16
N PRO A 209 -8.09 9.54 -1.10
CA PRO A 209 -9.53 9.70 -1.20
C PRO A 209 -10.19 9.29 0.12
N PRO A 210 -11.18 10.06 0.61
CA PRO A 210 -11.85 9.74 1.86
C PRO A 210 -12.53 8.37 1.76
N PRO A 211 -12.52 7.58 2.84
CA PRO A 211 -13.21 6.30 2.88
C PRO A 211 -14.69 6.55 2.60
N GLN A 212 -15.21 5.97 1.51
CA GLN A 212 -16.64 6.10 1.19
C GLN A 212 -17.45 5.49 2.33
N GLY A 213 -18.28 6.33 2.95
CA GLY A 213 -19.10 6.00 4.10
C GLY A 213 -20.12 4.89 3.82
N LYS A 214 -20.66 4.35 4.92
CA LYS A 214 -21.41 3.10 5.06
C LYS A 214 -22.69 2.91 4.23
N ASP A 215 -23.10 3.86 3.39
CA ASP A 215 -24.42 3.80 2.71
C ASP A 215 -24.35 3.92 1.17
N GLY A 216 -23.18 3.71 0.55
CA GLY A 216 -23.06 3.51 -0.90
C GLY A 216 -23.09 2.03 -1.27
N PRO A 217 -23.74 1.61 -2.38
CA PRO A 217 -23.76 0.20 -2.76
C PRO A 217 -22.33 -0.22 -3.11
N LEU A 218 -21.77 -1.07 -2.24
CA LEU A 218 -20.52 -1.78 -2.48
C LEU A 218 -20.65 -2.63 -3.74
N GLN A 219 -20.31 -2.05 -4.89
CA GLN A 219 -19.95 -2.80 -6.09
C GLN A 219 -18.81 -2.08 -6.81
N GLY A 220 -17.62 -2.69 -6.75
CA GLY A 220 -16.45 -2.24 -7.50
C GLY A 220 -15.28 -1.85 -6.62
N VAL A 221 -14.57 -2.86 -6.11
CA VAL A 221 -13.20 -2.73 -5.62
C VAL A 221 -12.37 -2.10 -6.75
N PHE A 222 -11.88 -0.87 -6.51
CA PHE A 222 -11.20 0.06 -7.42
C PHE A 222 -12.08 0.91 -8.36
N GLY A 223 -12.22 2.19 -7.99
CA GLY A 223 -12.09 3.30 -8.94
C GLY A 223 -13.31 3.70 -9.75
N ALA A 224 -14.31 4.30 -9.10
CA ALA A 224 -15.23 5.23 -9.76
C ALA A 224 -14.91 6.67 -9.31
N VAL A 225 -13.82 7.23 -9.86
CA VAL A 225 -13.58 8.68 -9.85
C VAL A 225 -14.63 9.29 -10.77
N LYS A 226 -15.51 10.15 -10.25
CA LYS A 226 -16.48 10.90 -11.07
C LYS A 226 -15.72 11.59 -12.20
N GLU A 227 -16.15 11.48 -13.45
CA GLU A 227 -15.43 12.03 -14.62
C GLU A 227 -15.08 13.53 -14.49
N HIS A 228 -15.90 14.28 -13.74
CA HIS A 228 -15.65 15.66 -13.32
C HIS A 228 -14.30 15.85 -12.59
N GLU A 229 -13.82 14.86 -11.83
CA GLU A 229 -12.60 14.93 -11.03
C GLU A 229 -11.34 14.59 -11.83
N ARG A 230 -11.43 14.09 -13.07
CA ARG A 230 -10.24 13.73 -13.86
C ARG A 230 -9.51 14.94 -14.45
N ASN A 231 -10.21 16.04 -14.71
CA ASN A 231 -9.67 17.18 -15.46
C ASN A 231 -9.38 18.43 -14.62
N ALA A 232 -9.70 18.43 -13.32
CA ALA A 232 -9.39 19.57 -12.46
C ALA A 232 -7.90 19.55 -12.06
N PRO A 233 -7.16 20.67 -12.22
CA PRO A 233 -5.78 20.77 -11.78
C PRO A 233 -5.67 20.49 -10.28
N HIS A 234 -4.56 19.87 -9.88
CA HIS A 234 -4.34 19.29 -8.54
C HIS A 234 -4.69 20.26 -7.38
N TRP A 235 -4.40 21.56 -7.54
CA TRP A 235 -4.69 22.59 -6.54
C TRP A 235 -6.18 22.89 -6.39
N GLN A 236 -7.00 22.67 -7.42
CA GLN A 236 -8.40 23.02 -7.43
C GLN A 236 -9.22 22.05 -6.57
N LYS A 237 -8.82 20.79 -6.53
CA LYS A 237 -9.37 19.76 -5.64
C LYS A 237 -9.13 20.11 -4.16
N ILE A 238 -7.91 20.54 -3.84
CA ILE A 238 -7.54 20.98 -2.49
C ILE A 238 -8.36 22.21 -2.08
N ARG A 239 -8.62 23.15 -3.01
CA ARG A 239 -9.45 24.34 -2.73
C ARG A 239 -10.90 23.97 -2.46
N GLU A 240 -11.50 23.11 -3.27
CA GLU A 240 -12.87 22.65 -3.10
C GLU A 240 -13.07 21.95 -1.74
N GLU A 241 -12.15 21.07 -1.33
CA GLU A 241 -12.19 20.39 -0.04
C GLU A 241 -12.02 21.32 1.16
N ASN A 242 -11.24 22.39 1.01
CA ASN A 242 -11.05 23.40 2.04
C ASN A 242 -12.16 24.47 2.04
N GLY A 243 -13.21 24.30 1.23
CA GLY A 243 -14.37 25.20 1.18
C GLY A 243 -14.18 26.43 0.29
N PHE A 244 -13.17 26.45 -0.58
CA PHE A 244 -12.94 27.46 -1.61
C PHE A 244 -13.53 27.01 -2.95
N ALA A 245 -14.78 26.54 -2.95
CA ALA A 245 -15.49 26.29 -4.20
C ALA A 245 -15.71 27.64 -4.91
N PRO A 246 -15.40 27.76 -6.21
CA PRO A 246 -15.82 28.93 -6.98
C PRO A 246 -17.36 29.02 -6.92
N PRO A 247 -17.93 30.23 -6.86
CA PRO A 247 -19.38 30.39 -6.85
C PRO A 247 -19.95 29.65 -8.06
N LYS A 248 -20.92 28.75 -7.83
CA LYS A 248 -21.68 28.11 -8.90
C LYS A 248 -22.21 29.24 -9.78
N SER A 249 -21.83 29.23 -11.05
CA SER A 249 -22.44 30.07 -12.06
C SER A 249 -23.92 29.71 -12.10
N GLU A 250 -24.73 30.51 -11.42
CA GLU A 250 -26.18 30.48 -11.58
C GLU A 250 -26.46 30.80 -13.04
N VAL A 251 -26.87 29.77 -13.77
CA VAL A 251 -27.49 29.89 -15.08
C VAL A 251 -28.72 30.79 -14.88
N PRO A 252 -28.81 31.97 -15.53
CA PRO A 252 -30.00 32.78 -15.39
C PRO A 252 -31.17 32.06 -16.05
N GLU A 253 -32.18 31.75 -15.26
CA GLU A 253 -33.50 31.32 -15.73
C GLU A 253 -34.04 32.38 -16.70
N SER A 254 -34.32 31.98 -17.93
CA SER A 254 -35.01 32.78 -18.92
C SER A 254 -36.43 33.10 -18.43
N PRO A 255 -36.85 34.38 -18.32
CA PRO A 255 -38.26 34.69 -18.18
C PRO A 255 -38.92 34.83 -19.56
N ILE A 256 -40.14 34.34 -19.60
CA ILE A 256 -41.11 34.33 -20.69
C ILE A 256 -41.37 35.73 -21.26
N SER A 257 -41.57 35.78 -22.58
CA SER A 257 -41.92 36.93 -23.41
C SER A 257 -43.08 37.79 -22.90
N THR A 258 -42.97 39.12 -22.98
CA THR A 258 -43.99 40.00 -23.60
C THR A 258 -43.48 41.45 -23.75
N ASP A 259 -43.60 41.93 -24.99
CA ASP A 259 -43.88 43.29 -25.46
C ASP A 259 -43.21 44.55 -24.88
N SER A 260 -42.47 45.19 -25.79
CA SER A 260 -42.64 46.57 -26.25
C SER A 260 -42.08 47.75 -25.42
N THR A 261 -41.38 48.62 -26.19
CA THR A 261 -41.24 50.08 -26.07
C THR A 261 -39.99 50.66 -25.38
N ALA A 262 -38.96 50.85 -26.22
CA ALA A 262 -38.30 52.12 -26.57
C ALA A 262 -37.52 52.97 -25.53
N ALA A 263 -36.33 53.36 -26.00
CA ALA A 263 -35.60 54.61 -25.75
C ALA A 263 -34.96 54.72 -24.34
N ASN A 264 -33.80 55.33 -24.11
CA ASN A 264 -32.80 56.06 -24.88
C ASN A 264 -31.61 56.29 -23.91
N THR A 265 -30.40 56.49 -24.44
CA THR A 265 -29.31 57.42 -23.98
C THR A 265 -28.99 57.60 -22.48
N ASP A 266 -27.78 57.87 -21.99
CA ASP A 266 -26.42 58.11 -22.49
C ASP A 266 -25.57 58.36 -21.23
N ASN A 267 -24.24 58.35 -21.38
CA ASN A 267 -23.21 59.04 -20.58
C ASN A 267 -22.82 58.42 -19.21
N PHE A 268 -21.58 57.97 -18.96
CA PHE A 268 -20.21 58.54 -19.09
C PHE A 268 -19.75 59.34 -17.84
N VAL A 269 -18.44 59.18 -17.53
CA VAL A 269 -17.59 59.87 -16.52
C VAL A 269 -17.58 59.23 -15.11
N ILE A 270 -16.58 58.42 -14.71
CA ILE A 270 -15.17 58.68 -14.32
C ILE A 270 -15.02 59.66 -13.14
N SER A 271 -14.65 59.16 -11.94
CA SER A 271 -13.38 59.53 -11.27
C SER A 271 -13.31 59.08 -9.80
N GLU A 272 -12.12 58.56 -9.46
CA GLU A 272 -11.35 58.80 -8.22
C GLU A 272 -11.78 58.13 -6.89
N ASP A 273 -11.07 57.03 -6.62
CA ASP A 273 -10.48 56.66 -5.31
C ASP A 273 -9.56 57.77 -4.75
N PRO A 274 -9.01 57.69 -3.51
CA PRO A 274 -9.27 56.74 -2.41
C PRO A 274 -9.34 57.43 -1.02
N LYS A 275 -9.48 56.63 0.05
CA LYS A 275 -8.61 56.64 1.26
C LYS A 275 -9.38 56.47 2.60
N ILE A 276 -9.20 55.27 3.18
CA ILE A 276 -8.80 54.96 4.58
C ILE A 276 -9.40 55.86 5.68
N THR A 277 -10.19 55.33 6.62
CA THR A 277 -9.75 54.80 7.94
C THR A 277 -10.97 54.59 8.87
N ASP A 278 -11.04 53.40 9.45
CA ASP A 278 -11.47 53.02 10.82
C ASP A 278 -12.84 53.50 11.40
N ASP A 279 -13.71 52.49 11.51
CA ASP A 279 -14.76 52.15 12.50
C ASP A 279 -14.74 52.91 13.85
N PRO A 280 -15.90 53.11 14.53
CA PRO A 280 -16.51 51.95 15.20
C PRO A 280 -18.03 51.94 15.36
N ALA A 281 -18.54 50.71 15.50
CA ALA A 281 -19.61 50.27 16.40
C ALA A 281 -21.01 50.06 15.80
N LEU A 282 -21.34 48.76 15.77
CA LEU A 282 -22.61 48.17 16.20
C LEU A 282 -23.86 48.57 15.41
N GLU A 283 -24.14 47.83 14.33
CA GLU A 283 -25.47 47.24 14.19
C GLU A 283 -25.39 45.77 13.79
N SER A 284 -26.20 45.00 14.52
CA SER A 284 -26.39 43.57 14.42
C SER A 284 -27.16 43.24 13.15
N GLU A 285 -26.52 42.64 12.16
CA GLU A 285 -27.25 41.88 11.14
C GLU A 285 -27.06 40.37 11.30
N LYS A 286 -28.19 39.77 11.64
CA LYS A 286 -28.50 38.36 11.76
C LYS A 286 -28.53 37.78 10.33
N GLY A 287 -27.40 37.25 9.86
CA GLY A 287 -27.28 36.63 8.52
C GLY A 287 -26.78 35.19 8.58
N THR A 288 -27.69 34.25 8.29
CA THR A 288 -27.49 32.93 7.65
C THR A 288 -26.15 32.20 7.86
N SER A 289 -26.19 31.13 8.65
CA SER A 289 -25.10 30.20 8.93
C SER A 289 -24.85 29.18 7.80
N GLU A 290 -24.65 29.62 6.57
CA GLU A 290 -24.27 28.70 5.49
C GLU A 290 -23.06 29.25 4.74
N ASN A 291 -21.94 28.52 4.86
CA ASN A 291 -20.66 28.70 4.18
C ASN A 291 -19.63 29.67 4.80
N LEU A 292 -19.38 29.54 6.10
CA LEU A 292 -18.13 30.06 6.68
C LEU A 292 -16.96 29.11 6.37
N SER A 293 -15.91 29.66 5.76
CA SER A 293 -14.61 29.03 5.53
C SER A 293 -14.02 28.47 6.83
N ALA A 294 -13.24 27.38 6.74
CA ALA A 294 -12.59 26.77 7.90
C ALA A 294 -11.74 27.77 8.70
N TRP A 295 -11.18 28.78 8.04
CA TRP A 295 -10.40 29.84 8.67
C TRP A 295 -11.23 30.87 9.44
N GLU A 296 -12.47 31.16 9.00
CA GLU A 296 -13.40 31.98 9.80
C GLU A 296 -13.81 31.27 11.09
N ARG A 297 -13.95 29.94 11.05
CA ARG A 297 -14.30 29.14 12.24
C ARG A 297 -13.20 29.15 13.30
N LEU A 298 -11.94 29.19 12.87
CA LEU A 298 -10.79 29.31 13.78
C LEU A 298 -10.71 30.70 14.40
N ARG A 299 -10.91 31.78 13.62
CA ARG A 299 -10.90 33.17 14.13
C ARG A 299 -12.05 33.46 15.11
N LYS A 300 -13.20 32.81 14.96
CA LYS A 300 -14.31 32.92 15.94
C LYS A 300 -14.10 32.11 17.23
N ARG A 301 -13.07 31.26 17.30
CA ARG A 301 -12.79 30.41 18.47
C ARG A 301 -11.68 30.94 19.39
N SER A 302 -10.97 32.01 19.00
CA SER A 302 -10.03 32.75 19.86
C SER A 302 -10.74 33.92 20.52
#